data_AF-A0A9W9CH13-F1
#
_entry.id   AF-A0A9W9CH13-F1
#
_cell.length_a   1.000
_cell.length_b   1.000
_cell.length_c   1.000
_cell.angle_alpha   90.00
_cell.angle_beta   90.00
_cell.angle_gamma   90.00
#
_symmetry.space_group_name_H-M   'P 1'
#
loop_
_entity.id
_entity.type
_entity.pdbx_description
1 polymer ?
#
loop_
_entity_poly.entity_id
_entity_poly.type
_entity_poly.pdbx_seq_one_letter_code
_entity_poly.pdbx_strand_id
1 'polypeptide(L)'
;MSTCKPLLRICPRQRQPSLLPLVQQRHESSARRHKKLLALPEAPSYTSNRSVPTLVFNPPSSAPNVYHTPLKFLPKDDKRRQLYAAAQSYATTTAHRRQTSPIAAPGTPLSAPPSLPPRPSANLPAPVRQPYEKKYHLSDEDIEEIRRLRQSDPVKWTRVKLAEKFACSQFFVGLVAKAPEKAEQVASEHEDARRRWGQRRRIAREDRERRKVLWGSDA
;
A
#
# COMPACT_ATOMS: atom_id res chain seq x y z
N MET A 1 -55.73 -37.07 -53.28
CA MET A 1 -54.34 -37.55 -53.31
C MET A 1 -53.74 -37.40 -51.93
N SER A 2 -53.50 -38.55 -51.29
CA SER A 2 -52.96 -38.74 -49.95
C SER A 2 -51.43 -38.72 -50.00
N THR A 3 -50.76 -38.14 -49.00
CA THR A 3 -49.51 -38.69 -48.43
C THR A 3 -49.20 -38.13 -47.02
N CYS A 4 -49.36 -39.01 -46.03
CA CYS A 4 -48.49 -39.36 -44.90
C CYS A 4 -47.79 -38.29 -44.03
N LYS A 5 -48.18 -38.24 -42.74
CA LYS A 5 -47.32 -37.85 -41.60
C LYS A 5 -46.98 -39.11 -40.77
N PRO A 6 -45.76 -39.25 -40.21
CA PRO A 6 -45.39 -40.43 -39.46
C PRO A 6 -46.03 -40.44 -38.05
N LEU A 7 -46.63 -41.57 -37.68
CA LEU A 7 -47.09 -41.84 -36.32
C LEU A 7 -45.90 -42.31 -35.47
N LEU A 8 -45.34 -41.42 -34.65
CA LEU A 8 -44.49 -41.84 -33.53
C LEU A 8 -45.38 -42.30 -32.38
N ARG A 9 -45.41 -43.61 -32.16
CA ARG A 9 -46.10 -44.27 -31.05
C ARG A 9 -45.31 -44.00 -29.76
N ILE A 10 -45.67 -42.94 -29.04
CA ILE A 10 -45.16 -42.71 -27.69
C ILE A 10 -45.98 -43.59 -26.74
N CYS A 11 -45.45 -44.75 -26.38
CA CYS A 11 -45.99 -45.52 -25.26
C CYS A 11 -45.78 -44.70 -23.97
N PRO A 12 -46.83 -44.29 -23.25
CA PRO A 12 -46.63 -43.72 -21.92
C PRO A 12 -46.21 -44.88 -21.03
N ARG A 13 -44.90 -44.98 -20.75
CA ARG A 13 -44.41 -45.85 -19.70
C ARG A 13 -44.96 -45.27 -18.40
N GLN A 14 -46.09 -45.78 -17.92
CA GLN A 14 -46.65 -45.43 -16.62
C GLN A 14 -45.60 -45.80 -15.57
N ARG A 15 -44.85 -44.79 -15.11
CA ARG A 15 -44.02 -44.94 -13.92
C ARG A 15 -44.98 -45.06 -12.75
N GLN A 16 -44.89 -46.16 -12.02
CA GLN A 16 -45.66 -46.34 -10.80
C GLN A 16 -45.39 -45.16 -9.84
N PRO A 17 -46.41 -44.62 -9.17
CA PRO A 17 -46.22 -43.57 -8.18
C PRO A 17 -45.47 -44.16 -6.99
N SER A 18 -44.19 -43.83 -6.84
CA SER A 18 -43.44 -44.16 -5.64
C SER A 18 -44.01 -43.37 -4.46
N LEU A 19 -44.51 -44.06 -3.43
CA LEU A 19 -44.99 -43.45 -2.17
C LEU A 19 -43.85 -43.02 -1.24
N LEU A 20 -42.59 -43.23 -1.66
CA LEU A 20 -41.44 -42.70 -0.94
C LEU A 20 -41.34 -41.20 -1.20
N PRO A 21 -41.15 -40.35 -0.17
CA PRO A 21 -40.94 -38.94 -0.38
C PRO A 21 -39.75 -38.77 -1.32
N LEU A 22 -39.93 -37.99 -2.39
CA LEU A 22 -38.83 -37.50 -3.21
C LEU A 22 -37.91 -36.72 -2.25
N VAL A 23 -36.86 -37.38 -1.75
CA VAL A 23 -35.80 -36.70 -1.03
C VAL A 23 -35.12 -35.82 -2.07
N GLN A 24 -35.52 -34.54 -2.12
CA GLN A 24 -34.76 -33.53 -2.84
C GLN A 24 -33.39 -33.48 -2.18
N GLN A 25 -32.43 -34.26 -2.70
CA GLN A 25 -31.04 -34.10 -2.35
C GLN A 25 -30.63 -32.71 -2.87
N ARG A 26 -30.56 -31.75 -1.96
CA ARG A 26 -30.17 -30.38 -2.25
C ARG A 26 -28.67 -30.36 -2.52
N HIS A 27 -28.26 -30.63 -3.75
CA HIS A 27 -26.87 -30.41 -4.15
C HIS A 27 -26.63 -28.89 -4.13
N GLU A 28 -25.66 -28.44 -3.33
CA GLU A 28 -25.26 -27.02 -3.29
C GLU A 28 -24.66 -26.52 -4.62
N SER A 29 -24.46 -27.42 -5.58
CA SER A 29 -23.68 -27.30 -6.81
C SER A 29 -24.29 -26.49 -7.96
N SER A 30 -25.30 -25.64 -7.74
CA SER A 30 -25.80 -24.76 -8.82
C SER A 30 -25.06 -23.41 -8.81
N ALA A 31 -24.52 -23.01 -9.96
CA ALA A 31 -23.85 -21.71 -10.13
C ALA A 31 -24.71 -20.53 -9.67
N ARG A 32 -26.04 -20.62 -9.81
CA ARG A 32 -27.01 -19.61 -9.34
C ARG A 32 -26.98 -19.43 -7.82
N ARG A 33 -26.89 -20.52 -7.05
CA ARG A 33 -26.84 -20.47 -5.58
C ARG A 33 -25.52 -19.85 -5.10
N HIS A 34 -24.40 -20.28 -5.69
CA HIS A 34 -23.10 -19.69 -5.39
C HIS A 34 -23.04 -18.20 -5.75
N LYS A 35 -23.56 -17.78 -6.92
CA LYS A 35 -23.63 -16.36 -7.30
C LYS A 35 -24.47 -15.53 -6.34
N LYS A 36 -25.59 -16.07 -5.85
CA LYS A 36 -26.43 -15.37 -4.86
C LYS A 36 -25.73 -15.23 -3.51
N LEU A 37 -25.02 -16.26 -3.06
CA LEU A 37 -24.29 -16.23 -1.79
C LEU A 37 -23.07 -15.29 -1.82
N LEU A 38 -22.42 -15.15 -2.98
CA LEU A 38 -21.26 -14.28 -3.17
C LEU A 38 -21.63 -12.87 -3.66
N ALA A 39 -22.93 -12.54 -3.75
CA ALA A 39 -23.38 -11.23 -4.20
C ALA A 39 -23.09 -10.18 -3.12
N LEU A 40 -22.32 -9.15 -3.48
CA LEU A 40 -22.05 -7.99 -2.64
C LEU A 40 -22.95 -6.82 -3.07
N PRO A 41 -23.44 -6.00 -2.12
CA PRO A 41 -24.18 -4.79 -2.46
C PRO A 41 -23.28 -3.79 -3.21
N GLU A 42 -23.90 -2.96 -4.05
CA GLU A 42 -23.21 -1.85 -4.71
C GLU A 42 -22.83 -0.75 -3.71
N ALA A 43 -21.87 0.10 -4.09
CA ALA A 43 -21.51 1.23 -3.24
C ALA A 43 -22.69 2.22 -3.13
N PRO A 44 -22.92 2.85 -1.96
CA PRO A 44 -24.06 3.76 -1.73
C PRO A 44 -24.17 4.93 -2.72
N SER A 45 -23.07 5.32 -3.36
CA SER A 45 -23.03 6.37 -4.37
C SER A 45 -23.72 5.99 -5.69
N TYR A 46 -23.93 4.70 -5.95
CA TYR A 46 -24.67 4.22 -7.14
C TYR A 46 -26.17 4.06 -6.90
N THR A 47 -26.62 4.01 -5.64
CA THR A 47 -28.03 3.86 -5.26
C THR A 47 -28.70 5.22 -5.02
N SER A 48 -28.63 6.12 -6.01
CA SER A 48 -29.25 7.45 -5.94
C SER A 48 -30.78 7.36 -6.06
N ASN A 49 -31.51 7.98 -5.12
CA ASN A 49 -32.97 8.09 -5.17
C ASN A 49 -33.49 9.28 -6.03
N ARG A 50 -32.60 9.96 -6.77
CA ARG A 50 -32.99 11.12 -7.61
C ARG A 50 -33.53 10.65 -8.95
N SER A 51 -34.62 11.29 -9.41
CA SER A 51 -35.24 11.02 -10.70
C SER A 51 -34.54 11.71 -11.89
N VAL A 52 -33.73 12.75 -11.64
CA VAL A 52 -33.08 13.57 -12.67
C VAL A 52 -31.60 13.20 -12.79
N PRO A 53 -31.04 13.10 -14.01
CA PRO A 53 -29.61 12.83 -14.20
C PRO A 53 -28.75 13.94 -13.57
N THR A 54 -27.78 13.55 -12.74
CA THR A 54 -26.84 14.46 -12.08
C THR A 54 -25.44 13.86 -12.11
N LEU A 55 -24.41 14.70 -12.25
CA LEU A 55 -23.02 14.28 -12.10
C LEU A 55 -22.66 14.14 -10.61
N VAL A 56 -22.26 12.94 -10.20
CA VAL A 56 -21.87 12.63 -8.81
C VAL A 56 -20.35 12.49 -8.74
N PHE A 57 -19.73 13.24 -7.82
CA PHE A 57 -18.31 13.07 -7.51
C PHE A 57 -18.13 11.91 -6.52
N ASN A 58 -17.57 10.80 -7.00
CA ASN A 58 -17.40 9.55 -6.24
C ASN A 58 -15.92 9.13 -6.19
N PRO A 59 -15.07 9.76 -5.35
CA PRO A 59 -13.66 9.39 -5.26
C PRO A 59 -13.54 7.95 -4.74
N PRO A 60 -12.89 7.02 -5.47
CA PRO A 60 -12.79 5.63 -5.05
C PRO A 60 -11.85 5.47 -3.86
N SER A 61 -12.13 4.48 -3.00
CA SER A 61 -11.26 4.11 -1.88
C SER A 61 -10.14 3.16 -2.33
N SER A 62 -9.40 3.55 -3.38
CA SER A 62 -8.31 2.77 -3.97
C SER A 62 -7.06 3.62 -4.13
N ALA A 63 -5.91 2.97 -4.32
CA ALA A 63 -4.68 3.68 -4.64
C ALA A 63 -4.79 4.36 -6.02
N PRO A 64 -4.28 5.60 -6.18
CA PRO A 64 -4.26 6.25 -7.48
C PRO A 64 -3.27 5.57 -8.43
N ASN A 65 -3.59 5.59 -9.71
CA ASN A 65 -2.69 5.20 -10.79
C ASN A 65 -1.60 6.29 -11.02
N VAL A 66 -0.46 5.89 -11.59
CA VAL A 66 0.68 6.76 -11.96
C VAL A 66 0.26 7.90 -12.90
N TYR A 67 -0.73 7.68 -13.76
CA TYR A 67 -1.26 8.72 -14.66
C TYR A 67 -2.03 9.84 -13.94
N HIS A 68 -2.41 9.66 -12.68
CA HIS A 68 -2.92 10.75 -11.84
C HIS A 68 -1.76 11.59 -11.31
N THR A 69 -1.19 12.40 -12.20
CA THR A 69 -0.01 13.23 -11.91
C THR A 69 -0.35 14.30 -10.87
N PRO A 70 0.34 14.35 -9.72
CA PRO A 70 0.09 15.38 -8.71
C PRO A 70 0.46 16.77 -9.24
N LEU A 71 -0.19 17.80 -8.70
CA LEU A 71 0.00 19.21 -9.08
C LEU A 71 1.46 19.67 -9.18
N LYS A 72 2.33 19.14 -8.30
CA LYS A 72 3.75 19.50 -8.26
C LYS A 72 4.53 19.05 -9.50
N PHE A 73 4.06 18.01 -10.20
CA PHE A 73 4.72 17.46 -11.39
C PHE A 73 4.11 17.98 -12.71
N LEU A 74 3.02 18.73 -12.64
CA LEU A 74 2.47 19.39 -13.82
C LEU A 74 3.30 20.63 -14.19
N PRO A 75 3.55 20.88 -15.48
CA PRO A 75 4.10 22.14 -15.96
C PRO A 75 3.27 23.35 -15.47
N LYS A 76 3.91 24.52 -15.37
CA LYS A 76 3.23 25.74 -14.89
C LYS A 76 2.08 26.16 -15.82
N ASP A 77 2.25 25.97 -17.13
CA ASP A 77 1.29 26.39 -18.16
C ASP A 77 0.16 25.36 -18.39
N ASP A 78 0.19 24.20 -17.72
CA ASP A 78 -0.86 23.19 -17.87
C ASP A 78 -2.17 23.64 -17.20
N LYS A 79 -3.23 23.81 -18.01
CA LYS A 79 -4.58 24.21 -17.56
C LYS A 79 -5.15 23.28 -16.49
N ARG A 80 -4.78 21.99 -16.49
CA ARG A 80 -5.22 21.00 -15.49
C ARG A 80 -4.83 21.37 -14.07
N ARG A 81 -3.80 22.20 -13.90
CA ARG A 81 -3.34 22.68 -12.60
C ARG A 81 -4.44 23.41 -11.82
N GLN A 82 -5.26 24.22 -12.49
CA GLN A 82 -6.38 24.94 -11.85
C GLN A 82 -7.47 23.96 -11.37
N LEU A 83 -7.82 22.99 -12.22
CA LEU A 83 -8.83 21.96 -11.90
C LEU A 83 -8.40 21.09 -10.72
N TYR A 84 -7.16 20.62 -10.72
CA TYR A 84 -6.63 19.77 -9.64
C TYR A 84 -6.50 20.54 -8.32
N ALA A 85 -6.15 21.83 -8.36
CA ALA A 85 -6.12 22.67 -7.17
C ALA A 85 -7.53 22.84 -6.56
N ALA A 86 -8.54 23.09 -7.40
CA ALA A 86 -9.93 23.17 -6.96
C ALA A 86 -10.46 21.83 -6.42
N ALA A 87 -10.11 20.70 -7.05
CA ALA A 87 -10.48 19.38 -6.57
C ALA A 87 -9.84 19.06 -5.21
N GLN A 88 -8.57 19.41 -5.02
CA GLN A 88 -7.86 19.19 -3.75
C GLN A 88 -8.42 20.06 -2.62
N SER A 89 -8.76 21.33 -2.88
CA SER A 89 -9.41 22.19 -1.88
C SER A 89 -10.81 21.69 -1.51
N TYR A 90 -11.58 21.22 -2.49
CA TYR A 90 -12.88 20.59 -2.24
C TYR A 90 -12.74 19.33 -1.38
N ALA A 91 -11.85 18.40 -1.75
CA ALA A 91 -11.64 17.14 -1.04
C ALA A 91 -11.14 17.33 0.39
N THR A 92 -10.22 18.28 0.61
CA THR A 92 -9.76 18.62 1.97
C THR A 92 -10.88 19.23 2.80
N THR A 93 -11.63 20.18 2.24
CA THR A 93 -12.78 20.81 2.93
C THR A 93 -13.84 19.78 3.31
N THR A 94 -14.21 18.86 2.41
CA THR A 94 -15.18 17.80 2.69
C THR A 94 -14.65 16.81 3.71
N ALA A 95 -13.40 16.37 3.58
CA ALA A 95 -12.76 15.46 4.53
C ALA A 95 -12.65 16.07 5.93
N HIS A 96 -12.44 17.40 6.03
CA HIS A 96 -12.38 18.13 7.31
C HIS A 96 -13.76 18.52 7.86
N ARG A 97 -14.80 18.56 7.03
CA ARG A 97 -16.17 18.88 7.46
C ARG A 97 -16.61 17.90 8.54
N ARG A 98 -16.94 18.42 9.73
CA ARG A 98 -17.55 17.65 10.80
C ARG A 98 -19.01 17.41 10.41
N GLN A 99 -19.32 16.27 9.81
CA GLN A 99 -20.70 15.83 9.72
C GLN A 99 -20.91 14.76 10.78
N THR A 100 -21.25 15.20 11.99
CA THR A 100 -21.99 14.33 12.91
C THR A 100 -23.43 14.32 12.41
N SER A 101 -24.05 13.15 12.27
CA SER A 101 -25.50 13.12 12.03
C SER A 101 -26.18 13.90 13.16
N PRO A 102 -27.29 14.61 12.92
CA PRO A 102 -28.01 15.32 13.97
C PRO A 102 -28.44 14.37 15.11
N ILE A 103 -28.61 13.09 14.80
CA ILE A 103 -28.91 12.01 15.74
C ILE A 103 -27.73 11.67 16.66
N ALA A 104 -26.49 11.80 16.18
CA ALA A 104 -25.26 11.54 16.93
C ALA A 104 -24.54 12.84 17.37
N ALA A 105 -25.27 13.96 17.43
CA ALA A 105 -24.74 15.22 17.90
C ALA A 105 -24.40 15.13 19.41
N PRO A 106 -23.37 15.87 19.88
CA PRO A 106 -23.04 15.88 21.30
C PRO A 106 -24.25 16.35 22.12
N GLY A 107 -24.68 15.53 23.07
CA GLY A 107 -25.88 15.79 23.91
C GLY A 107 -27.12 14.96 23.56
N THR A 108 -27.09 14.12 22.51
CA THR A 108 -28.16 13.15 22.24
C THR A 108 -27.91 11.81 22.95
N PRO A 109 -28.95 10.99 23.22
CA PRO A 109 -28.78 9.68 23.87
C PRO A 109 -27.95 8.68 23.04
N LEU A 110 -27.75 8.95 21.74
CA LEU A 110 -26.95 8.14 20.83
C LEU A 110 -25.54 8.73 20.59
N SER A 111 -25.15 9.72 21.38
CA SER A 111 -23.79 10.30 21.36
C SER A 111 -22.78 9.31 21.97
N ALA A 112 -22.31 8.36 21.16
CA ALA A 112 -21.17 7.51 21.51
C ALA A 112 -19.84 8.18 21.12
N PRO A 113 -18.77 8.05 21.93
CA PRO A 113 -17.44 8.45 21.48
C PRO A 113 -17.07 7.63 20.23
N PRO A 114 -16.53 8.26 19.17
CA PRO A 114 -16.19 7.54 17.96
C PRO A 114 -15.15 6.46 18.28
N SER A 115 -15.39 5.23 17.83
CA SER A 115 -14.39 4.15 17.85
C SER A 115 -13.25 4.38 16.84
N LEU A 116 -13.34 5.46 16.07
CA LEU A 116 -12.30 5.90 15.17
C LEU A 116 -11.16 6.54 15.96
N PRO A 117 -9.90 6.37 15.51
CA PRO A 117 -8.78 7.04 16.13
C PRO A 117 -9.02 8.56 16.22
N PRO A 118 -8.52 9.21 17.28
CA PRO A 118 -8.64 10.66 17.42
C PRO A 118 -8.09 11.31 16.16
N ARG A 119 -8.87 12.24 15.61
CA ARG A 119 -8.47 12.99 14.41
C ARG A 119 -7.12 13.65 14.68
N PRO A 120 -6.13 13.53 13.79
CA PRO A 120 -4.81 14.08 14.03
C PRO A 120 -4.90 15.59 14.32
N SER A 121 -4.20 16.04 15.37
CA SER A 121 -4.12 17.46 15.76
C SER A 121 -3.31 18.31 14.77
N ALA A 122 -2.48 17.66 13.95
CA ALA A 122 -1.70 18.26 12.88
C ALA A 122 -2.30 17.94 11.49
N ASN A 123 -2.08 18.84 10.54
CA ASN A 123 -2.55 18.69 9.15
C ASN A 123 -1.92 17.49 8.41
N LEU A 124 -0.81 16.94 8.93
CA LEU A 124 -0.09 15.82 8.34
C LEU A 124 0.05 14.69 9.37
N PRO A 125 0.08 13.41 8.92
CA PRO A 125 0.38 12.29 9.80
C PRO A 125 1.81 12.39 10.36
N ALA A 126 2.04 11.72 11.48
CA ALA A 126 3.36 11.66 12.09
C ALA A 126 4.41 11.13 11.09
N PRO A 127 5.57 11.78 10.95
CA PRO A 127 6.56 11.36 9.98
C PRO A 127 7.22 10.04 10.41
N VAL A 128 7.39 9.10 9.47
CA VAL A 128 8.07 7.82 9.72
C VAL A 128 9.54 8.02 10.12
N ARG A 129 10.19 9.05 9.55
CA ARG A 129 11.54 9.47 9.91
C ARG A 129 11.47 10.91 10.42
N GLN A 130 12.10 11.16 11.57
CA GLN A 130 12.19 12.52 12.09
C GLN A 130 12.97 13.40 11.11
N PRO A 131 12.47 14.60 10.78
CA PRO A 131 13.21 15.54 9.95
C PRO A 131 14.47 15.96 10.69
N TYR A 132 15.60 15.95 9.99
CA TYR A 132 16.88 16.44 10.52
C TYR A 132 17.44 17.51 9.58
N GLU A 133 18.09 18.51 10.16
CA GLU A 133 18.75 19.57 9.40
C GLU A 133 20.15 19.13 8.97
N LYS A 134 20.50 19.43 7.71
CA LYS A 134 21.83 19.14 7.17
C LYS A 134 22.80 20.22 7.63
N LYS A 135 23.86 19.82 8.34
CA LYS A 135 24.92 20.71 8.83
C LYS A 135 26.12 20.67 7.88
N TYR A 136 26.62 21.84 7.50
CA TYR A 136 27.76 22.03 6.59
C TYR A 136 28.82 22.92 7.24
N HIS A 137 29.29 22.51 8.43
CA HIS A 137 30.20 23.29 9.27
C HIS A 137 31.67 22.89 9.17
N LEU A 138 32.00 21.86 8.37
CA LEU A 138 33.37 21.38 8.23
C LEU A 138 34.13 22.18 7.18
N SER A 139 35.37 22.54 7.52
CA SER A 139 36.34 23.17 6.63
C SER A 139 37.13 22.14 5.83
N ASP A 140 37.87 22.59 4.82
CA ASP A 140 38.76 21.72 4.04
C ASP A 140 39.88 21.12 4.91
N GLU A 141 40.36 21.86 5.92
CA GLU A 141 41.36 21.39 6.88
C GLU A 141 40.83 20.20 7.71
N ASP A 142 39.58 20.27 8.17
CA ASP A 142 38.92 19.17 8.89
C ASP A 142 38.81 17.92 8.01
N ILE A 143 38.52 18.11 6.73
CA ILE A 143 38.39 17.02 5.75
C ILE A 143 39.73 16.33 5.53
N GLU A 144 40.83 17.09 5.45
CA GLU A 144 42.18 16.54 5.36
C GLU A 144 42.58 15.79 6.64
N GLU A 145 42.24 16.31 7.81
CA GLU A 145 42.48 15.62 9.08
C GLU A 145 41.71 14.30 9.15
N ILE A 146 40.44 14.29 8.73
CA ILE A 146 39.62 13.07 8.62
C ILE A 146 40.28 12.02 7.72
N ARG A 147 40.81 12.44 6.56
CA ARG A 147 41.53 11.54 5.64
C ARG A 147 42.79 10.99 6.29
N ARG A 148 43.60 11.86 6.89
CA ARG A 148 44.86 11.50 7.54
C ARG A 148 44.65 10.49 8.67
N LEU A 149 43.72 10.76 9.58
CA LEU A 149 43.43 9.89 10.72
C LEU A 149 42.89 8.52 10.29
N ARG A 150 42.08 8.49 9.22
CA ARG A 150 41.52 7.23 8.72
C ARG A 150 42.53 6.40 7.95
N GLN A 151 43.45 7.05 7.23
CA GLN A 151 44.54 6.39 6.53
C GLN A 151 45.59 5.84 7.49
N SER A 152 45.85 6.54 8.62
CA SER A 152 46.82 6.08 9.60
C SER A 152 46.36 4.80 10.31
N ASP A 153 45.18 4.82 10.94
CA ASP A 153 44.67 3.69 11.72
C ASP A 153 43.15 3.49 11.53
N PRO A 154 42.71 2.74 10.50
CA PRO A 154 41.29 2.56 10.22
C PRO A 154 40.54 1.77 11.30
N VAL A 155 41.26 1.01 12.15
CA VAL A 155 40.69 0.26 13.29
C VAL A 155 40.40 1.20 14.47
N LYS A 156 41.31 2.12 14.76
CA LYS A 156 41.14 3.09 15.85
C LYS A 156 40.17 4.19 15.45
N TRP A 157 40.36 4.77 14.27
CA TRP A 157 39.58 5.88 13.72
C TRP A 157 38.44 5.39 12.83
N THR A 158 37.46 4.75 13.47
CA THR A 158 36.26 4.28 12.80
C THR A 158 35.38 5.44 12.34
N ARG A 159 34.42 5.15 11.45
CA ARG A 159 33.46 6.16 10.96
C ARG A 159 32.68 6.82 12.11
N VAL A 160 32.38 6.03 13.14
CA VAL A 160 31.65 6.48 14.32
C VAL A 160 32.47 7.49 15.12
N LYS A 161 33.73 7.17 15.45
CA LYS A 161 34.58 8.07 16.23
C LYS A 161 34.91 9.37 15.50
N LEU A 162 35.15 9.31 14.19
CA LEU A 162 35.39 10.52 13.39
C LEU A 162 34.12 11.37 13.29
N ALA A 163 32.95 10.75 13.14
CA ALA A 163 31.67 11.46 13.13
C ALA A 163 31.41 12.18 14.47
N GLU A 164 31.76 11.56 15.60
CA GLU A 164 31.65 12.17 16.92
C GLU A 164 32.66 13.32 17.09
N LYS A 165 33.93 13.11 16.72
CA LYS A 165 34.98 14.13 16.83
C LYS A 165 34.67 15.40 16.04
N PHE A 166 34.20 15.24 14.79
CA PHE A 166 33.91 16.36 13.88
C PHE A 166 32.42 16.76 13.88
N ALA A 167 31.61 16.18 14.77
CA ALA A 167 30.16 16.40 14.87
C ALA A 167 29.42 16.29 13.52
N CYS A 168 29.81 15.33 12.68
CA CYS A 168 29.31 15.16 11.31
C CYS A 168 28.66 13.78 11.10
N SER A 169 28.07 13.54 9.93
CA SER A 169 27.40 12.26 9.64
C SER A 169 28.43 11.13 9.43
N GLN A 170 28.19 9.95 10.01
CA GLN A 170 28.98 8.74 9.70
C GLN A 170 28.99 8.40 8.21
N PHE A 171 27.92 8.77 7.48
CA PHE A 171 27.86 8.65 6.03
C PHE A 171 28.88 9.57 5.35
N PHE A 172 28.95 10.84 5.77
CA PHE A 172 29.89 11.82 5.25
C PHE A 172 31.35 11.39 5.42
N VAL A 173 31.72 10.87 6.60
CA VAL A 173 33.07 10.33 6.82
C VAL A 173 33.42 9.21 5.82
N GLY A 174 32.47 8.33 5.53
CA GLY A 174 32.66 7.25 4.55
C GLY A 174 32.76 7.73 3.11
N LEU A 175 32.23 8.92 2.80
CA LEU A 175 32.38 9.58 1.51
C LEU A 175 33.77 10.23 1.38
N VAL A 176 34.23 10.92 2.43
CA VAL A 176 35.50 11.65 2.47
C VAL A 176 36.71 10.72 2.43
N ALA A 177 36.68 9.64 3.20
CA ALA A 177 37.81 8.75 3.37
C ALA A 177 37.35 7.29 3.39
N LYS A 178 37.81 6.50 2.42
CA LYS A 178 37.55 5.06 2.31
C LYS A 178 38.69 4.29 2.98
N ALA A 179 38.38 3.10 3.50
CA ALA A 179 39.35 2.18 4.09
C ALA A 179 39.15 0.79 3.47
N PRO A 180 39.75 0.52 2.29
CA PRO A 180 39.47 -0.69 1.51
C PRO A 180 39.89 -1.97 2.24
N GLU A 181 41.09 -2.00 2.83
CA GLU A 181 41.61 -3.17 3.57
C GLU A 181 40.66 -3.59 4.71
N LYS A 182 40.18 -2.62 5.49
CA LYS A 182 39.22 -2.92 6.55
C LYS A 182 37.85 -3.33 6.00
N ALA A 183 37.44 -2.81 4.85
CA ALA A 183 36.20 -3.21 4.21
C ALA A 183 36.24 -4.67 3.73
N GLU A 184 37.38 -5.12 3.18
CA GLU A 184 37.60 -6.51 2.77
C GLU A 184 37.58 -7.47 3.96
N GLN A 185 38.25 -7.12 5.06
CA GLN A 185 38.18 -7.90 6.30
C GLN A 185 36.75 -8.03 6.83
N VAL A 186 35.98 -6.94 6.84
CA VAL A 186 34.58 -6.98 7.29
C VAL A 186 33.72 -7.79 6.32
N ALA A 187 34.02 -7.76 5.01
CA ALA A 187 33.33 -8.57 4.02
C ALA A 187 33.59 -10.07 4.24
N SER A 188 34.84 -10.48 4.51
CA SER A 188 35.17 -11.88 4.81
C SER A 188 34.53 -12.35 6.11
N GLU A 189 34.55 -11.53 7.17
CA GLU A 189 33.85 -11.80 8.44
C GLU A 189 32.33 -12.00 8.21
N HIS A 190 31.72 -11.17 7.36
CA HIS A 190 30.31 -11.31 6.97
C HIS A 190 30.05 -12.59 6.15
N GLU A 191 30.97 -12.98 5.27
CA GLU A 191 30.89 -14.25 4.53
C GLU A 191 30.96 -15.46 5.47
N ASP A 192 31.87 -15.47 6.44
CA ASP A 192 31.96 -16.54 7.42
C ASP A 192 30.73 -16.59 8.33
N ALA A 193 30.17 -15.43 8.68
CA ALA A 193 28.87 -15.37 9.35
C ALA A 193 27.72 -15.91 8.47
N ARG A 194 27.75 -15.68 7.15
CA ARG A 194 26.77 -16.22 6.18
C ARG A 194 26.92 -17.72 5.97
N ARG A 195 28.15 -18.24 5.95
CA ARG A 195 28.45 -19.68 5.85
C ARG A 195 27.84 -20.46 7.02
N ARG A 196 27.84 -19.86 8.22
CA ARG A 196 27.21 -20.42 9.43
C ARG A 196 25.67 -20.42 9.41
N TRP A 197 25.01 -19.82 8.41
CA TRP A 197 23.55 -19.86 8.34
C TRP A 197 23.03 -21.22 7.90
N GLY A 198 22.15 -21.81 8.70
CA GLY A 198 21.38 -22.99 8.31
C GLY A 198 20.36 -22.69 7.20
N GLN A 199 19.84 -23.77 6.59
CA GLN A 199 18.98 -23.73 5.39
C GLN A 199 17.82 -22.74 5.48
N ARG A 200 17.03 -22.79 6.58
CA ARG A 200 15.86 -21.92 6.76
C ARG A 200 16.22 -20.44 6.75
N ARG A 201 17.32 -20.06 7.42
CA ARG A 201 17.77 -18.67 7.49
C ARG A 201 18.28 -18.18 6.14
N ARG A 202 18.98 -19.04 5.38
CA ARG A 202 19.46 -18.73 4.04
C ARG A 202 18.30 -18.41 3.09
N ILE A 203 17.32 -19.32 2.99
CA ILE A 203 16.13 -19.14 2.15
C ILE A 203 15.39 -17.85 2.52
N ALA A 204 15.16 -17.60 3.82
CA ALA A 204 14.47 -16.40 4.27
C ALA A 204 15.21 -15.08 3.92
N ARG A 205 16.56 -15.12 3.81
CA ARG A 205 17.37 -13.96 3.42
C ARG A 205 17.33 -13.74 1.91
N GLU A 206 17.42 -14.80 1.12
CA GLU A 206 17.23 -14.74 -0.32
C GLU A 206 15.83 -14.22 -0.68
N ASP A 207 14.77 -14.69 -0.02
CA ASP A 207 13.39 -14.19 -0.25
C ASP A 207 13.24 -12.72 0.11
N ARG A 208 13.95 -12.26 1.15
CA ARG A 208 13.99 -10.83 1.49
C ARG A 208 14.68 -10.02 0.39
N GLU A 209 15.75 -10.53 -0.19
CA GLU A 209 16.45 -9.89 -1.31
C GLU A 209 15.55 -9.86 -2.56
N ARG A 210 14.89 -10.97 -2.89
CA ARG A 210 13.88 -11.03 -3.97
C ARG A 210 12.79 -9.98 -3.77
N ARG A 211 12.21 -9.88 -2.57
CA ARG A 211 11.20 -8.84 -2.26
C ARG A 211 11.75 -7.43 -2.40
N LYS A 212 12.98 -7.17 -1.95
CA LYS A 212 13.61 -5.85 -2.06
C LYS A 212 13.82 -5.45 -3.53
N VAL A 213 14.22 -6.39 -4.38
CA VAL A 213 14.36 -6.17 -5.82
C VAL A 213 12.97 -5.88 -6.43
N LEU A 214 11.98 -6.69 -6.11
CA LEU A 214 10.61 -6.51 -6.60
C LEU A 214 9.98 -5.17 -6.20
N TRP A 215 10.30 -4.62 -5.02
CA TRP A 215 9.79 -3.30 -4.61
C TRP A 215 10.21 -2.15 -5.53
N GLY A 216 11.32 -2.29 -6.27
CA GLY A 216 11.79 -1.27 -7.21
C GLY A 216 11.31 -1.48 -8.65
N SER A 217 10.70 -2.62 -8.94
CA SER A 217 10.10 -2.91 -10.23
C SER A 217 8.61 -2.59 -10.13
N ASP A 218 8.11 -1.70 -10.97
CA ASP A 218 6.66 -1.49 -11.13
C ASP A 218 6.06 -2.78 -11.73
N ALA A 219 5.61 -3.69 -10.87
CA ALA A 219 4.89 -4.91 -11.22
C ALA A 219 3.41 -4.78 -10.83
#